data_AF-A0A4Q5XTE3-F1
#
_entry.id   AF-A0A4Q5XTE3-F1
#
_cell.length_a   1.000
_cell.length_b   1.000
_cell.length_c   1.000
_cell.angle_alpha   90.00
_cell.angle_beta   90.00
_cell.angle_gamma   90.00
#
_symmetry.space_group_name_H-M   'P 1'
#
loop_
_entity.id
_entity.type
_entity.pdbx_description
1 polymer ?
#
loop_
_entity_poly.entity_id
_entity_poly.type
_entity_poly.pdbx_seq_one_letter_code
_entity_poly.pdbx_strand_id
1 'polypeptide(L)'
;MNATRTQMETEAREAPAVAARLVERAGPMLRELGTQLRTRAPRYAIAAGRGSSDAAALLAKYLFEARLGLPTVSAAPSIRSIYGKQLKVDHALVLAISQSGRSPD
;
A
#
# COMPACT_ATOMS: atom_id res chain seq x y z
N MET A 1 -1.77 -11.57 40.71
CA MET A 1 -1.13 -10.38 40.12
C MET A 1 -1.73 -10.19 38.74
N ASN A 2 -2.57 -9.17 38.53
CA ASN A 2 -3.07 -8.87 37.20
C ASN A 2 -1.93 -8.20 36.43
N ALA A 3 -1.36 -8.91 35.46
CA ALA A 3 -0.47 -8.27 34.49
C ALA A 3 -1.31 -7.25 33.71
N THR A 4 -1.05 -5.96 33.94
CA THR A 4 -1.69 -4.88 33.19
C THR A 4 -1.33 -5.06 31.71
N ARG A 5 -2.36 -5.25 30.87
CA ARG A 5 -2.19 -5.44 29.43
C ARG A 5 -1.50 -4.21 28.83
N THR A 6 -0.53 -4.45 27.93
CA THR A 6 0.17 -3.35 27.22
C THR A 6 -0.72 -2.76 26.13
N GLN A 7 -0.43 -1.52 25.71
CA GLN A 7 -1.09 -0.91 24.56
C GLN A 7 -0.84 -1.73 23.27
N MET A 8 0.39 -2.19 23.05
CA MET A 8 0.75 -3.05 21.92
C MET A 8 -0.11 -4.33 21.85
N GLU A 9 -0.31 -5.03 22.98
CA GLU A 9 -1.16 -6.22 23.00
C GLU A 9 -2.61 -5.88 22.69
N THR A 10 -3.11 -4.77 23.26
CA THR A 10 -4.48 -4.31 23.04
C THR A 10 -4.72 -4.02 21.56
N GLU A 11 -3.86 -3.21 20.93
CA GLU A 11 -3.95 -2.87 19.50
C GLU A 11 -3.82 -4.10 18.60
N ALA A 12 -2.86 -4.99 18.87
CA ALA A 12 -2.64 -6.19 18.05
C ALA A 12 -3.88 -7.12 18.05
N ARG A 13 -4.58 -7.22 19.18
CA ARG A 13 -5.81 -8.03 19.30
C ARG A 13 -6.99 -7.44 18.54
N GLU A 14 -6.97 -6.15 18.21
CA GLU A 14 -8.03 -5.52 17.41
C GLU A 14 -7.90 -5.82 15.90
N ALA A 15 -6.72 -6.26 15.44
CA ALA A 15 -6.42 -6.43 14.02
C ALA A 15 -7.46 -7.28 13.25
N PRO A 16 -7.97 -8.43 13.76
CA PRO A 16 -9.00 -9.19 13.04
C PRO A 16 -10.30 -8.40 12.84
N ALA A 17 -10.74 -7.67 13.86
CA ALA A 17 -11.96 -6.87 13.80
C ALA A 17 -11.79 -5.65 12.88
N VAL A 18 -10.62 -5.00 12.91
CA VAL A 18 -10.28 -3.92 11.98
C VAL A 18 -10.27 -4.42 10.53
N ALA A 19 -9.65 -5.58 10.28
CA ALA A 19 -9.58 -6.17 8.94
C ALA A 19 -10.98 -6.53 8.40
N ALA A 20 -11.85 -7.13 9.23
CA ALA A 20 -13.23 -7.42 8.84
C ALA A 20 -14.00 -6.14 8.46
N ARG A 21 -13.91 -5.09 9.30
CA ARG A 21 -14.53 -3.79 9.00
C ARG A 21 -13.97 -3.14 7.74
N LEU A 22 -12.67 -3.30 7.48
CA LEU A 22 -12.05 -2.79 6.27
C LEU A 22 -12.61 -3.48 5.02
N VAL A 23 -12.69 -4.81 5.03
CA VAL A 23 -13.24 -5.59 3.90
C VAL A 23 -14.68 -5.20 3.62
N GLU A 24 -15.50 -5.09 4.67
CA GLU A 24 -16.91 -4.70 4.55
C GLU A 24 -17.06 -3.29 3.96
N ARG A 25 -16.36 -2.30 4.52
CA ARG A 25 -16.53 -0.89 4.14
C ARG A 25 -15.86 -0.54 2.82
N ALA A 26 -14.66 -1.05 2.56
CA ALA A 26 -13.89 -0.72 1.37
C ALA A 26 -14.22 -1.61 0.18
N GLY A 27 -14.84 -2.78 0.38
CA GLY A 27 -15.12 -3.76 -0.67
C GLY A 27 -15.84 -3.20 -1.91
N PRO A 28 -16.93 -2.41 -1.77
CA PRO A 28 -17.59 -1.78 -2.91
C PRO A 28 -16.65 -0.84 -3.70
N MET A 29 -15.96 0.07 -3.01
CA MET A 29 -15.00 1.01 -3.60
C MET A 29 -13.85 0.28 -4.30
N LEU A 30 -13.30 -0.78 -3.70
CA LEU A 30 -12.22 -1.57 -4.28
C LEU A 30 -12.65 -2.35 -5.52
N ARG A 31 -13.92 -2.80 -5.58
CA ARG A 31 -14.48 -3.43 -6.78
C ARG A 31 -14.60 -2.44 -7.94
N GLU A 32 -15.06 -1.23 -7.66
CA GLU A 32 -15.11 -0.15 -8.64
C GLU A 32 -13.71 0.21 -9.14
N LEU A 33 -12.75 0.42 -8.24
CA LEU A 33 -11.36 0.66 -8.57
C LEU A 33 -10.80 -0.47 -9.46
N GLY A 34 -11.09 -1.73 -9.12
CA GLY A 34 -10.70 -2.87 -9.93
C GLY A 34 -11.24 -2.82 -11.37
N THR A 35 -12.49 -2.38 -11.56
CA THR A 35 -13.06 -2.16 -12.91
C THR A 35 -12.33 -1.05 -13.65
N GLN A 36 -12.09 0.08 -13.00
CA GLN A 36 -11.35 1.19 -13.60
C GLN A 36 -9.92 0.78 -14.00
N LEU A 37 -9.24 0.01 -13.15
CA LEU A 37 -7.88 -0.47 -13.43
C LEU A 37 -7.84 -1.48 -14.58
N ARG A 38 -8.85 -2.35 -14.74
CA ARG A 38 -8.95 -3.23 -15.92
C ARG A 38 -9.10 -2.44 -17.21
N THR A 39 -9.89 -1.36 -17.21
CA THR A 39 -10.04 -0.49 -18.38
C THR A 39 -8.77 0.30 -18.68
N ARG A 40 -8.09 0.81 -17.64
CA ARG A 40 -6.83 1.57 -17.79
C ARG A 40 -5.63 0.71 -18.17
N ALA A 41 -5.68 -0.58 -17.83
CA ALA A 41 -4.64 -1.58 -18.09
C ALA A 41 -3.20 -1.10 -17.78
N PRO A 42 -2.86 -0.84 -16.50
CA PRO A 42 -1.50 -0.50 -16.11
C PRO A 42 -0.49 -1.55 -16.59
N ARG A 43 0.67 -1.11 -17.05
CA ARG A 43 1.74 -2.01 -17.54
C ARG A 43 2.68 -2.48 -16.43
N TYR A 44 2.71 -1.73 -15.34
CA TYR A 44 3.48 -2.03 -14.14
C TYR A 44 2.90 -1.23 -12.96
N ALA A 45 3.33 -1.55 -11.75
CA ALA A 45 3.02 -0.80 -10.56
C ALA A 45 4.28 -0.22 -9.92
N ILE A 46 4.10 0.90 -9.22
CA ILE A 46 5.09 1.50 -8.33
C ILE A 46 4.48 1.51 -6.94
N ALA A 47 5.10 0.86 -5.98
CA ALA A 47 4.66 0.85 -4.59
C ALA A 47 5.58 1.73 -3.73
N ALA A 48 5.01 2.60 -2.91
CA ALA A 48 5.77 3.55 -2.10
C ALA A 48 5.26 3.55 -0.65
N GLY A 49 6.19 3.48 0.31
CA GLY A 49 5.90 3.62 1.73
C GLY A 49 7.19 3.91 2.51
N ARG A 50 7.09 4.17 3.81
CA ARG A 50 8.23 4.28 4.73
C ARG A 50 8.00 3.40 5.96
N GLY A 51 9.06 2.76 6.45
CA GLY A 51 8.99 1.90 7.64
C GLY A 51 8.02 0.72 7.46
N SER A 52 7.09 0.54 8.39
CA SER A 52 6.07 -0.54 8.30
C SER A 52 5.17 -0.42 7.06
N SER A 53 4.98 0.79 6.52
CA SER A 53 4.24 0.98 5.27
C SER A 53 5.01 0.46 4.05
N ASP A 54 6.35 0.50 4.10
CA ASP A 54 7.19 -0.09 3.05
C ASP A 54 7.16 -1.62 3.09
N ALA A 55 7.04 -2.22 4.28
CA ALA A 55 6.79 -3.66 4.40
C ALA A 55 5.44 -4.07 3.74
N ALA A 56 4.41 -3.23 3.86
CA ALA A 56 3.15 -3.43 3.14
C ALA A 56 3.30 -3.24 1.62
N ALA A 57 4.12 -2.28 1.17
CA ALA A 57 4.45 -2.08 -0.24
C ALA A 57 5.17 -3.31 -0.83
N LEU A 58 6.10 -3.91 -0.07
CA LEU A 58 6.76 -5.15 -0.45
C LEU A 58 5.78 -6.31 -0.57
N LEU A 59 4.84 -6.46 0.38
CA LEU A 59 3.78 -7.46 0.27
C LEU A 59 2.93 -7.25 -0.99
N ALA A 60 2.56 -5.99 -1.29
CA ALA A 60 1.79 -5.67 -2.48
C ALA A 60 2.52 -6.06 -3.77
N LYS A 61 3.85 -5.86 -3.84
CA LYS A 61 4.67 -6.33 -4.96
C LYS A 61 4.50 -7.83 -5.20
N TYR A 62 4.66 -8.65 -4.17
CA TYR A 62 4.49 -10.10 -4.31
C TYR A 62 3.07 -10.48 -4.72
N LEU A 63 2.05 -9.81 -4.16
CA LEU A 63 0.65 -10.09 -4.52
C LEU A 63 0.35 -9.74 -5.98
N PHE A 64 0.78 -8.57 -6.45
CA PHE A 64 0.54 -8.13 -7.82
C PHE A 64 1.31 -8.97 -8.83
N GLU A 65 2.57 -9.28 -8.57
CA GLU A 65 3.37 -10.12 -9.46
C GLU A 65 2.83 -11.54 -9.52
N ALA A 66 2.54 -12.16 -8.37
CA ALA A 66 2.10 -13.55 -8.32
C ALA A 66 0.66 -13.76 -8.82
N ARG A 67 -0.23 -12.78 -8.65
CA ARG A 67 -1.66 -12.93 -9.01
C ARG A 67 -2.06 -12.26 -10.31
N LEU A 68 -1.38 -11.18 -10.68
CA LEU A 68 -1.74 -10.36 -11.84
C LEU A 68 -0.66 -10.39 -12.92
N GLY A 69 0.52 -10.96 -12.66
CA GLY A 69 1.67 -10.89 -13.57
C GLY A 69 2.15 -9.45 -13.80
N LEU A 70 1.79 -8.52 -12.90
CA LEU A 70 2.06 -7.09 -13.05
C LEU A 70 3.39 -6.75 -12.39
N PRO A 71 4.46 -6.40 -13.15
CA PRO A 71 5.74 -6.03 -12.58
C PRO A 71 5.56 -4.88 -11.59
N THR A 72 6.13 -4.99 -10.39
CA THR A 72 5.97 -3.97 -9.36
C THR A 72 7.34 -3.54 -8.83
N VAL A 73 7.62 -2.25 -8.89
CA VAL A 73 8.88 -1.67 -8.40
C VAL A 73 8.62 -0.86 -7.13
N SER A 74 9.59 -0.86 -6.20
CA SER A 74 9.54 0.06 -5.06
C SER A 74 9.96 1.45 -5.52
N ALA A 75 9.24 2.48 -5.06
CA ALA A 75 9.65 3.86 -5.28
C ALA A 75 10.88 4.18 -4.42
N ALA A 76 11.83 4.93 -4.99
CA ALA A 76 12.92 5.54 -4.24
C ALA A 76 12.61 7.05 -4.08
N PRO A 77 12.08 7.51 -2.92
CA PRO A 77 11.68 8.91 -2.74
C PRO A 77 12.83 9.90 -2.97
N SER A 78 14.07 9.48 -2.69
CA SER A 78 15.30 10.25 -2.91
C SER A 78 15.49 10.69 -4.36
N ILE A 79 14.97 9.95 -5.35
CA ILE A 79 15.05 10.34 -6.77
C ILE A 79 14.42 11.71 -7.00
N ARG A 80 13.32 12.00 -6.30
CA ARG A 80 12.69 13.32 -6.36
C ARG A 80 13.27 14.27 -5.32
N SER A 81 13.39 13.86 -4.06
CA SER A 81 13.70 14.77 -2.96
C SER A 81 15.17 15.18 -2.88
N ILE A 82 16.12 14.30 -3.25
CA ILE A 82 17.56 14.56 -3.21
C ILE A 82 18.09 14.85 -4.62
N TYR A 83 17.71 14.03 -5.60
CA TYR A 83 18.27 14.11 -6.95
C TYR A 83 17.48 15.04 -7.89
N GLY A 84 16.30 15.53 -7.46
CA GLY A 84 15.48 16.46 -8.24
C GLY A 84 15.01 15.90 -9.58
N LYS A 85 14.96 14.58 -9.75
CA LYS A 85 14.55 13.93 -11.00
C LYS A 85 13.08 13.54 -10.95
N GLN A 86 12.43 13.65 -12.12
CA GLN A 86 11.07 13.19 -12.32
C GLN A 86 11.10 11.87 -13.10
N LEU A 87 10.42 10.86 -12.55
CA LEU A 87 10.27 9.58 -13.23
C LEU A 87 9.23 9.69 -14.34
N LYS A 88 9.49 9.02 -15.46
CA LYS A 88 8.51 8.80 -16.52
C LYS A 88 7.67 7.59 -16.13
N VAL A 89 6.45 7.85 -15.66
CA VAL A 89 5.59 6.83 -15.03
C VAL A 89 4.36 6.49 -15.87
N ASP A 90 4.46 6.66 -17.18
CA ASP A 90 3.36 6.39 -18.11
C ASP A 90 2.86 4.95 -17.95
N HIS A 91 1.54 4.78 -17.92
CA HIS A 91 0.85 3.51 -17.69
C HIS A 91 1.17 2.82 -16.35
N ALA A 92 1.74 3.52 -15.36
CA ALA A 92 1.95 2.99 -14.02
C ALA A 92 0.67 3.03 -13.18
N LEU A 93 0.46 2.01 -12.36
CA LEU A 93 -0.32 2.13 -11.13
C LEU A 93 0.61 2.59 -10.01
N VAL A 94 0.39 3.78 -9.45
CA VAL A 94 1.13 4.25 -8.28
C VAL A 94 0.34 3.95 -7.00
N LEU A 95 0.89 3.11 -6.14
CA LEU A 95 0.33 2.72 -4.84
C LEU A 95 1.16 3.36 -3.72
N ALA A 96 0.69 4.48 -3.18
CA ALA A 96 1.28 5.13 -2.01
C ALA A 96 0.61 4.64 -0.72
N ILE A 97 1.39 4.20 0.26
CA ILE A 97 0.93 3.64 1.53
C ILE A 97 1.48 4.50 2.67
N SER A 98 0.57 5.10 3.43
CA SER A 98 0.91 5.92 4.60
C SER A 98 -0.23 5.89 5.61
N GLN A 99 0.09 5.66 6.88
CA GLN A 99 -0.90 5.69 7.96
C GLN A 99 -1.36 7.11 8.29
N SER A 100 -0.45 8.11 8.25
CA SER A 100 -0.78 9.50 8.56
C SER A 100 -1.13 10.34 7.33
N GLY A 101 -0.65 9.95 6.15
CA GLY A 101 -0.80 10.72 4.91
C GLY A 101 -0.06 12.07 4.89
N ARG A 102 0.81 12.34 5.88
CA ARG A 102 1.46 13.64 6.10
C ARG A 102 2.93 13.67 5.72
N SER A 103 3.47 12.61 5.14
CA SER A 103 4.85 12.60 4.65
C SER A 103 5.01 13.65 3.54
N PRO A 104 5.98 14.58 3.63
CA PRO A 104 6.22 15.56 2.58
C PRO A 104 6.95 14.98 1.35
N ASP A 105 7.43 13.73 1.47
CA ASP A 105 8.12 12.98 0.42
C ASP A 105 7.15 12.18 -0.46
#